data_AF-A0AA97A9X9-F1
#
_entry.id   AF-A0AA97A9X9-F1
#
_cell.length_a   1.000
_cell.length_b   1.000
_cell.length_c   1.000
_cell.angle_alpha   90.00
_cell.angle_beta   90.00
_cell.angle_gamma   90.00
#
_symmetry.space_group_name_H-M   'P 1'
#
loop_
_entity.id
_entity.type
_entity.pdbx_description
1 polymer ?
#
loop_
_entity_poly.entity_id
_entity_poly.type
_entity_poly.pdbx_seq_one_letter_code
_entity_poly.pdbx_strand_id
1 'polypeptide(L)'
;MNNGKRRLLTAGIAAGGVGAALAALLLVGDPQQESGDRRTDRQEAVAERGRTVMPFDLEATTHHFTPSETGGVQDVVADRPDDTEQVNLIRTHLQQEAEAFGQGDFGDPSQIHGDSMPGLAELEDGYERVEVRYRERPDGATLTYTTDEPTLVDALHDWFEAQLSDHGDHAEAGH
;
A
#
# COMPACT_ATOMS: atom_id res chain seq x y z
N MET A 1 -23.07 -65.75 23.96
CA MET A 1 -24.20 -66.19 24.80
C MET A 1 -24.63 -65.04 25.69
N ASN A 2 -25.95 -64.90 25.84
CA ASN A 2 -26.71 -64.11 26.83
C ASN A 2 -26.87 -62.61 26.48
N ASN A 3 -28.01 -62.21 25.90
CA ASN A 3 -29.35 -62.00 26.47
C ASN A 3 -29.51 -60.53 26.92
N GLY A 4 -30.59 -59.81 26.63
CA GLY A 4 -31.85 -60.16 26.00
C GLY A 4 -32.71 -58.90 25.96
N LYS A 5 -33.53 -58.80 24.91
CA LYS A 5 -34.49 -57.72 24.66
C LYS A 5 -35.42 -57.51 25.86
N ARG A 6 -35.68 -56.26 26.23
CA ARG A 6 -36.92 -55.89 26.94
C ARG A 6 -37.56 -54.65 26.34
N ARG A 7 -38.86 -54.85 26.07
CA ARG A 7 -39.81 -53.96 25.43
C ARG A 7 -40.29 -52.87 26.40
N LEU A 8 -40.61 -51.74 25.78
CA LEU A 8 -41.40 -50.60 26.25
C LEU A 8 -42.59 -50.98 27.14
N LEU A 9 -42.80 -50.19 28.21
CA LEU A 9 -44.12 -49.80 28.66
C LEU A 9 -44.10 -48.35 29.21
N THR A 10 -45.09 -47.62 28.73
CA THR A 10 -45.55 -46.26 29.00
C THR A 10 -46.02 -46.02 30.44
N ALA A 11 -45.70 -44.84 30.99
CA ALA A 11 -46.46 -44.02 31.95
C ALA A 11 -45.61 -42.76 32.19
N GLY A 12 -46.09 -41.54 32.34
CA GLY A 12 -47.41 -40.99 32.53
C GLY A 12 -47.16 -39.52 32.89
N ILE A 13 -47.88 -38.61 32.24
CA ILE A 13 -47.75 -37.16 32.36
C ILE A 13 -48.08 -36.72 33.80
N ALA A 14 -47.22 -35.92 34.41
CA ALA A 14 -47.55 -35.11 35.58
C ALA A 14 -47.32 -33.64 35.24
N ALA A 15 -48.40 -32.87 35.34
CA ALA A 15 -48.48 -31.45 35.06
C ALA A 15 -47.64 -30.61 36.03
N GLY A 16 -46.89 -29.65 35.49
CA GLY A 16 -46.21 -28.61 36.23
C GLY A 16 -45.88 -27.49 35.25
N GLY A 17 -46.57 -26.36 35.39
CA GLY A 17 -46.52 -25.28 34.40
C GLY A 17 -45.15 -24.63 34.27
N VAL A 18 -44.77 -24.33 33.02
CA VAL A 18 -43.99 -23.15 32.63
C VAL A 18 -44.50 -22.77 31.25
N GLY A 19 -45.05 -21.56 31.12
CA GLY A 19 -45.45 -21.02 29.83
C GLY A 19 -44.24 -20.87 28.90
N ALA A 20 -44.27 -21.65 27.83
CA ALA A 20 -43.59 -21.50 26.54
C ALA A 20 -42.30 -20.66 26.50
N ALA A 21 -41.16 -21.37 26.53
CA ALA A 21 -39.93 -20.92 25.91
C ALA A 21 -40.08 -20.92 24.38
N LEU A 22 -39.95 -19.75 23.76
CA LEU A 22 -39.51 -19.59 22.37
C LEU A 22 -38.42 -18.53 22.38
N ALA A 23 -37.25 -18.89 22.92
CA ALA A 23 -36.03 -18.13 22.65
C ALA A 23 -35.59 -18.50 21.24
N ALA A 24 -36.00 -17.69 20.26
CA ALA A 24 -35.41 -17.69 18.94
C ALA A 24 -33.93 -17.29 19.10
N LEU A 25 -33.03 -18.28 19.06
CA LEU A 25 -31.61 -18.03 18.84
C LEU A 25 -31.47 -17.46 17.42
N LEU A 26 -31.49 -16.14 17.33
CA LEU A 26 -30.96 -15.41 16.18
C LEU A 26 -29.44 -15.63 16.19
N LEU A 27 -28.99 -16.64 15.43
CA LEU A 27 -27.62 -16.70 14.94
C LEU A 27 -27.45 -15.54 13.97
N VAL A 28 -27.20 -14.34 14.52
CA VAL A 28 -26.59 -13.26 13.77
C VAL A 28 -25.20 -13.77 13.43
N GLY A 29 -25.03 -14.19 12.18
CA GLY A 29 -23.70 -14.29 11.60
C GLY A 29 -23.14 -12.88 11.62
N ASP A 30 -22.25 -12.63 12.58
CA ASP A 30 -21.33 -11.52 12.53
C ASP A 30 -20.23 -11.99 11.55
N PRO A 31 -20.19 -11.57 10.27
CA PRO A 31 -18.92 -11.58 9.60
C PRO A 31 -18.12 -10.56 10.39
N GLN A 32 -17.25 -11.09 11.25
CA GLN A 32 -16.18 -10.35 11.88
C GLN A 32 -15.63 -9.42 10.80
N GLN A 33 -16.01 -8.14 10.87
CA GLN A 33 -15.42 -7.10 10.07
C GLN A 33 -13.99 -7.04 10.60
N GLU A 34 -13.10 -7.84 10.00
CA GLU A 34 -11.72 -7.43 9.85
C GLU A 34 -11.79 -6.07 9.17
N SER A 35 -11.73 -5.01 9.97
CA SER A 35 -11.16 -3.74 9.57
C SER A 35 -9.65 -3.96 9.39
N GLY A 36 -9.29 -4.86 8.47
CA GLY A 36 -8.02 -4.79 7.77
C GLY A 36 -8.24 -3.82 6.64
N ASP A 37 -7.33 -2.86 6.49
CA ASP A 37 -7.30 -2.00 5.33
C ASP A 37 -7.44 -2.88 4.06
N ARG A 38 -8.53 -2.68 3.31
CA ARG A 38 -8.78 -3.52 2.13
C ARG A 38 -8.08 -2.88 0.96
N ARG A 39 -6.81 -3.23 0.79
CA ARG A 39 -6.09 -2.98 -0.45
C ARG A 39 -6.91 -3.49 -1.62
N THR A 40 -6.93 -2.69 -2.68
CA THR A 40 -7.49 -3.12 -3.97
C THR A 40 -6.59 -4.17 -4.62
N ASP A 41 -7.13 -4.99 -5.53
CA ASP A 41 -6.33 -5.92 -6.34
C ASP A 41 -5.14 -5.22 -7.04
N ARG A 42 -5.29 -3.93 -7.39
CA ARG A 42 -4.22 -3.11 -7.97
C ARG A 42 -3.12 -2.82 -6.95
N GLN A 43 -3.47 -2.39 -5.74
CA GLN A 43 -2.51 -2.10 -4.68
C GLN A 43 -1.77 -3.37 -4.22
N GLU A 44 -2.45 -4.51 -4.15
CA GLU A 44 -1.78 -5.79 -3.87
C GLU A 44 -0.75 -6.16 -4.95
N ALA A 45 -1.10 -5.99 -6.23
CA ALA A 45 -0.19 -6.25 -7.34
C ALA A 45 1.02 -5.29 -7.35
N VAL A 46 0.79 -4.01 -7.03
CA VAL A 46 1.84 -3.00 -6.87
C VAL A 46 2.77 -3.38 -5.72
N ALA A 47 2.23 -3.72 -4.55
CA ALA A 47 3.04 -4.14 -3.40
C ALA A 47 3.89 -5.39 -3.71
N GLU A 48 3.33 -6.36 -4.43
CA GLU A 48 4.06 -7.58 -4.81
C GLU A 48 5.20 -7.29 -5.80
N ARG A 49 4.98 -6.44 -6.82
CA ARG A 49 6.05 -6.03 -7.75
C ARG A 49 7.08 -5.15 -7.05
N GLY A 50 6.61 -4.26 -6.18
CA GLY A 50 7.43 -3.37 -5.37
C GLY A 50 8.49 -4.11 -4.58
N ARG A 51 8.18 -5.26 -3.99
CA ARG A 51 9.16 -6.11 -3.28
C ARG A 51 10.34 -6.60 -4.12
N THR A 52 10.20 -6.61 -5.44
CA THR A 52 11.28 -7.02 -6.35
C THR A 52 12.14 -5.83 -6.80
N VAL A 53 11.55 -4.63 -6.84
CA VAL A 53 12.17 -3.41 -7.36
C VAL A 53 12.72 -2.54 -6.23
N MET A 54 11.90 -2.25 -5.22
CA MET A 54 12.29 -1.51 -4.02
C MET A 54 12.97 -2.47 -3.03
N PRO A 55 14.25 -2.25 -2.67
CA PRO A 55 15.02 -3.20 -1.87
C PRO A 55 14.72 -3.10 -0.36
N PHE A 56 13.80 -2.23 0.07
CA PHE A 56 13.38 -2.03 1.46
C PHE A 56 11.97 -2.59 1.71
N ASP A 57 11.66 -2.90 2.97
CA ASP A 57 10.32 -3.37 3.35
C ASP A 57 9.27 -2.25 3.29
N LEU A 58 8.32 -2.36 2.35
CA LEU A 58 7.20 -1.42 2.18
C LEU A 58 6.34 -1.25 3.44
N GLU A 59 6.20 -2.29 4.27
CA GLU A 59 5.39 -2.20 5.51
C GLU A 59 6.12 -1.48 6.66
N ALA A 60 7.37 -1.07 6.44
CA ALA A 60 8.20 -0.35 7.40
C ALA A 60 8.71 1.00 6.86
N THR A 61 8.15 1.45 5.74
CA THR A 61 8.52 2.70 5.07
C THR A 61 7.31 3.42 4.55
N THR A 62 7.39 4.74 4.53
CA THR A 62 6.36 5.60 3.95
C THR A 62 6.96 6.44 2.83
N HIS A 63 6.26 6.50 1.69
CA HIS A 63 6.54 7.43 0.61
C HIS A 63 5.73 8.71 0.82
N HIS A 64 6.37 9.87 0.71
CA HIS A 64 5.67 11.16 0.74
C HIS A 64 5.87 11.86 -0.59
N PHE A 65 4.75 12.24 -1.22
CA PHE A 65 4.76 12.99 -2.47
C PHE A 65 4.19 14.39 -2.22
N THR A 66 4.99 15.42 -2.49
CA THR A 66 4.64 16.81 -2.24
C THR A 66 4.78 17.63 -3.52
N PRO A 67 3.68 17.96 -4.22
CA PRO A 67 3.75 18.83 -5.39
C PRO A 67 4.17 20.25 -4.99
N SER A 68 4.83 20.95 -5.91
CA SER A 68 5.21 22.36 -5.78
C SER A 68 4.91 23.11 -7.08
N GLU A 69 4.97 24.45 -7.06
CA GLU A 69 4.69 25.28 -8.23
C GLU A 69 5.61 24.99 -9.43
N THR A 70 6.82 24.47 -9.19
CA THR A 70 7.85 24.24 -10.23
C THR A 70 8.26 22.77 -10.32
N GLY A 71 7.43 21.83 -9.84
CA GLY A 71 7.72 20.40 -9.83
C GLY A 71 7.24 19.73 -8.56
N GLY A 72 8.11 19.09 -7.79
CA GLY A 72 7.72 18.43 -6.55
C GLY A 72 8.86 17.75 -5.79
N VAL A 73 8.51 17.19 -4.63
CA VAL A 73 9.41 16.46 -3.75
C VAL A 73 8.85 15.08 -3.48
N GLN A 74 9.70 14.06 -3.60
CA GLN A 74 9.47 12.70 -3.12
C GLN A 74 10.40 12.46 -1.94
N ASP A 75 9.83 12.18 -0.77
CA ASP A 75 10.58 11.61 0.35
C ASP A 75 10.24 10.14 0.46
N VAL A 76 11.23 9.32 0.80
CA VAL A 76 11.00 7.96 1.27
C VAL A 76 11.69 7.84 2.60
N VAL A 77 10.95 7.41 3.63
CA VAL A 77 11.43 7.38 5.01
C VAL A 77 11.11 6.05 5.66
N ALA A 78 11.99 5.61 6.56
CA ALA A 78 11.71 4.49 7.44
C ALA A 78 10.82 4.95 8.60
N ASP A 79 9.78 4.18 8.92
CA ASP A 79 8.85 4.52 10.00
C ASP A 79 9.53 4.51 11.38
N ARG A 80 10.64 3.74 11.48
CA ARG A 80 11.56 3.74 12.61
C ARG A 80 12.89 4.35 12.17
N PRO A 81 13.20 5.60 12.55
CA PRO A 81 14.43 6.28 12.12
C PRO A 81 15.73 5.61 12.60
N ASP A 82 15.67 4.74 13.61
CA ASP A 82 16.79 3.95 14.11
C ASP A 82 16.95 2.60 13.39
N ASP A 83 16.05 2.26 12.46
CA ASP A 83 16.22 1.13 11.54
C ASP A 83 17.24 1.49 10.44
N THR A 84 18.51 1.36 10.80
CA THR A 84 19.61 1.71 9.90
C THR A 84 19.66 0.84 8.64
N GLU A 85 19.05 -0.35 8.64
CA GLU A 85 18.99 -1.20 7.46
C GLU A 85 18.04 -0.59 6.43
N GLN A 86 16.80 -0.33 6.82
CA GLN A 86 15.80 0.32 5.97
C GLN A 86 16.28 1.69 5.47
N VAL A 87 16.84 2.52 6.36
CA VAL A 87 17.37 3.84 5.99
C VAL A 87 18.46 3.74 4.91
N ASN A 88 19.38 2.77 5.02
CA ASN A 88 20.45 2.62 4.03
C ASN A 88 19.94 2.08 2.69
N LEU A 89 18.96 1.17 2.72
CA LEU A 89 18.31 0.63 1.52
C LEU A 89 17.57 1.74 0.76
N ILE A 90 16.80 2.58 1.47
CA ILE A 90 16.14 3.76 0.93
C ILE A 90 17.14 4.70 0.26
N ARG A 91 18.21 5.10 0.98
CA ARG A 91 19.21 6.03 0.45
C ARG A 91 19.89 5.50 -0.82
N THR A 92 20.24 4.21 -0.81
CA THR A 92 20.87 3.56 -1.96
C THR A 92 19.93 3.54 -3.16
N HIS A 93 18.66 3.17 -2.94
CA HIS A 93 17.66 3.12 -3.99
C HIS A 93 17.39 4.51 -4.59
N LEU A 94 17.09 5.52 -3.77
CA LEU A 94 16.80 6.87 -4.27
C LEU A 94 18.01 7.50 -4.97
N GLN A 95 19.24 7.16 -4.57
CA GLN A 95 20.43 7.61 -5.30
C GLN A 95 20.50 6.99 -6.71
N GLN A 96 20.13 5.73 -6.87
CA GLN A 96 20.07 5.05 -8.17
C GLN A 96 18.95 5.63 -9.02
N GLU A 97 17.76 5.85 -8.45
CA GLU A 97 16.64 6.50 -9.13
C GLU A 97 17.01 7.91 -9.61
N ALA A 98 17.71 8.71 -8.80
CA ALA A 98 18.16 10.04 -9.23
C ALA A 98 19.08 9.98 -10.46
N GLU A 99 19.97 9.00 -10.53
CA GLU A 99 20.86 8.80 -11.69
C GLU A 99 20.09 8.31 -12.92
N ALA A 100 19.13 7.40 -12.73
CA ALA A 100 18.30 6.85 -13.80
C ALA A 100 17.35 7.90 -14.38
N PHE A 101 16.59 8.59 -13.53
CA PHE A 101 15.63 9.63 -13.93
C PHE A 101 16.34 10.81 -14.60
N GLY A 102 17.53 11.18 -14.13
CA GLY A 102 18.36 12.19 -14.79
C GLY A 102 18.82 11.82 -16.21
N GLN A 103 18.65 10.56 -16.62
CA GLN A 103 18.92 10.04 -17.95
C GLN A 103 17.65 9.60 -18.70
N GLY A 104 16.47 9.90 -18.14
CA GLY A 104 15.18 9.53 -18.72
C GLY A 104 14.80 8.07 -18.55
N ASP A 105 15.50 7.33 -17.69
CA ASP A 105 15.20 5.94 -17.40
C ASP A 105 14.26 5.84 -16.19
N PHE A 106 12.96 5.72 -16.46
CA PHE A 106 11.92 5.48 -15.44
C PHE A 106 11.48 4.00 -15.40
N GLY A 107 12.40 3.08 -15.73
CA GLY A 107 12.14 1.65 -15.78
C GLY A 107 11.70 1.02 -14.46
N ASP A 108 12.17 1.51 -13.32
CA ASP A 108 11.73 1.03 -12.00
C ASP A 108 10.25 1.37 -11.74
N PRO A 109 9.81 2.64 -11.87
CA PRO A 109 8.40 3.01 -11.84
C PRO A 109 7.53 2.19 -12.82
N SER A 110 7.96 2.04 -14.07
CA SER A 110 7.17 1.30 -15.08
C SER A 110 7.00 -0.18 -14.73
N GLN A 111 8.02 -0.82 -14.16
CA GLN A 111 7.95 -2.21 -13.70
C GLN A 111 6.95 -2.41 -12.56
N ILE A 112 6.82 -1.44 -11.66
CA ILE A 112 5.89 -1.51 -10.53
C ILE A 112 4.47 -1.18 -10.99
N HIS A 113 4.31 -0.03 -11.65
CA HIS A 113 3.02 0.63 -11.87
C HIS A 113 2.41 0.40 -13.27
N GLY A 114 3.22 -0.09 -14.20
CA GLY A 114 2.92 -0.27 -15.61
C GLY A 114 3.33 0.92 -16.47
N ASP A 115 3.65 0.66 -17.74
CA ASP A 115 4.11 1.66 -18.72
C ASP A 115 3.08 2.79 -19.00
N SER A 116 1.82 2.58 -18.62
CA SER A 116 0.73 3.55 -18.82
C SER A 116 0.42 4.36 -17.57
N MET A 117 1.34 4.44 -16.61
CA MET A 117 1.17 5.29 -15.43
C MET A 117 1.05 6.76 -15.87
N PRO A 118 0.06 7.52 -15.36
CA PRO A 118 -0.09 8.94 -15.66
C PRO A 118 1.22 9.72 -15.44
N GLY A 119 1.55 10.61 -16.39
CA GLY A 119 2.75 11.45 -16.38
C GLY A 119 4.04 10.76 -16.82
N LEU A 120 4.12 9.42 -16.79
CA LEU A 120 5.38 8.70 -17.01
C LEU A 120 5.99 8.95 -18.40
N ALA A 121 5.18 8.85 -19.45
CA ALA A 121 5.64 9.06 -20.82
C ALA A 121 6.13 10.49 -21.06
N GLU A 122 5.42 11.48 -20.51
CA GLU A 122 5.81 12.89 -20.59
C GLU A 122 7.11 13.17 -19.83
N LEU A 123 7.36 12.49 -18.70
CA LEU A 123 8.60 12.60 -17.94
C LEU A 123 9.79 11.94 -18.63
N GLU A 124 9.59 10.76 -19.24
CA GLU A 124 10.59 10.07 -20.06
C GLU A 124 11.00 10.92 -21.27
N ASP A 125 10.04 11.45 -22.04
CA ASP A 125 10.31 12.36 -23.16
C ASP A 125 10.87 13.72 -22.68
N GLY A 126 10.51 14.09 -21.45
CA GLY A 126 10.78 15.35 -20.76
C GLY A 126 12.14 15.49 -20.10
N TYR A 127 12.85 14.37 -19.90
CA TYR A 127 13.83 14.24 -18.82
C TYR A 127 14.94 15.31 -18.83
N GLU A 128 15.45 15.71 -20.00
CA GLU A 128 16.51 16.74 -20.11
C GLU A 128 16.11 18.12 -19.56
N ARG A 129 14.80 18.34 -19.39
CA ARG A 129 14.19 19.59 -18.89
C ARG A 129 13.69 19.48 -17.46
N VAL A 130 13.88 18.32 -16.81
CA VAL A 130 13.58 18.10 -15.39
C VAL A 130 14.88 17.89 -14.64
N GLU A 131 15.20 18.81 -13.74
CA GLU A 131 16.30 18.61 -12.81
C GLU A 131 15.87 17.68 -11.69
N VAL A 132 16.62 16.58 -11.50
CA VAL A 132 16.42 15.64 -10.39
C VAL A 132 17.58 15.77 -9.40
N ARG A 133 17.28 16.08 -8.14
CA ARG A 133 18.28 16.23 -7.07
C ARG A 133 18.04 15.27 -5.93
N TYR A 134 19.05 14.47 -5.62
CA TYR A 134 19.08 13.60 -4.45
C TYR A 134 19.61 14.33 -3.20
N ARG A 135 19.04 14.01 -2.04
CA ARG A 135 19.55 14.43 -0.73
C ARG A 135 19.30 13.36 0.33
N GLU A 136 20.31 13.05 1.14
CA GLU A 136 20.16 12.20 2.32
C GLU A 136 19.32 12.86 3.42
N ARG A 137 18.53 12.05 4.12
CA ARG A 137 17.83 12.42 5.36
C ARG A 137 18.24 11.48 6.50
N PRO A 138 18.16 11.88 7.77
CA PRO A 138 18.45 10.97 8.89
C PRO A 138 17.61 9.69 8.88
N ASP A 139 16.38 9.77 8.41
CA ASP A 139 15.34 8.73 8.36
C ASP A 139 15.14 8.12 6.96
N GLY A 140 15.92 8.53 5.94
CA GLY A 140 15.73 8.07 4.57
C GLY A 140 16.43 8.96 3.54
N ALA A 141 15.71 9.34 2.48
CA ALA A 141 16.21 10.24 1.44
C ALA A 141 15.10 11.06 0.77
N THR A 142 15.51 12.11 0.05
CA THR A 142 14.65 13.01 -0.72
C THR A 142 15.11 13.01 -2.19
N LEU A 143 14.16 12.95 -3.12
CA LEU A 143 14.29 13.40 -4.50
C LEU A 143 13.52 14.71 -4.71
N THR A 144 14.16 15.70 -5.29
CA THR A 144 13.51 16.96 -5.70
C THR A 144 13.53 17.05 -7.21
N TYR A 145 12.35 17.27 -7.79
CA TYR A 145 12.13 17.44 -9.23
C TYR A 145 11.82 18.90 -9.49
N THR A 146 12.52 19.52 -10.44
CA THR A 146 12.33 20.94 -10.78
C THR A 146 12.35 21.17 -12.28
N THR A 147 11.41 21.95 -12.78
CA THR A 147 11.32 22.33 -14.19
C THR A 147 10.62 23.68 -14.34
N ASP A 148 10.95 24.40 -15.43
CA ASP A 148 10.29 25.64 -15.82
C ASP A 148 9.15 25.39 -16.83
N GLU A 149 8.97 24.15 -17.31
CA GLU A 149 7.93 23.82 -18.28
C GLU A 149 6.61 23.38 -17.59
N PRO A 150 5.51 24.14 -17.74
CA PRO A 150 4.26 23.83 -17.06
C PRO A 150 3.71 22.43 -17.35
N THR A 151 3.88 21.94 -18.58
CA THR A 151 3.42 20.59 -18.96
C THR A 151 4.18 19.48 -18.23
N LEU A 152 5.44 19.70 -17.88
CA LEU A 152 6.22 18.73 -17.09
C LEU A 152 5.93 18.84 -15.60
N VAL A 153 5.55 20.03 -15.11
CA VAL A 153 5.00 20.18 -13.75
C VAL A 153 3.70 19.39 -13.63
N ASP A 154 2.77 19.54 -14.59
CA ASP A 154 1.51 18.78 -14.61
C ASP A 154 1.79 17.26 -14.64
N ALA A 155 2.73 16.80 -15.47
CA ALA A 155 3.13 15.40 -15.53
C ALA A 155 3.70 14.86 -14.21
N LEU A 156 4.54 15.64 -13.51
CA LEU A 156 5.04 15.28 -12.17
C LEU A 156 3.88 15.12 -11.17
N HIS A 157 2.87 15.99 -11.24
CA HIS A 157 1.73 15.96 -10.32
C HIS A 157 0.82 14.77 -10.60
N ASP A 158 0.53 14.48 -11.87
CA ASP A 158 -0.21 13.29 -12.30
C ASP A 158 0.51 12.00 -11.86
N TRP A 159 1.84 11.96 -12.03
CA TRP A 159 2.66 10.83 -11.62
C TRP A 159 2.66 10.63 -10.09
N PHE A 160 2.73 11.72 -9.32
CA PHE A 160 2.63 11.66 -7.86
C PHE A 160 1.26 11.19 -7.37
N GLU A 161 0.16 11.70 -7.96
CA GLU A 161 -1.19 11.27 -7.60
C GLU A 161 -1.41 9.78 -7.92
N ALA A 162 -0.91 9.31 -9.06
CA ALA A 162 -0.97 7.91 -9.43
C ALA A 162 -0.21 7.01 -8.43
N GLN A 163 0.98 7.44 -7.99
CA GLN A 163 1.74 6.69 -7.00
C GLN A 163 1.06 6.67 -5.62
N LEU A 164 0.49 7.79 -5.18
CA LEU A 164 -0.31 7.84 -3.94
C LEU A 164 -1.46 6.84 -3.97
N SER A 165 -2.18 6.75 -5.10
CA SER A 165 -3.24 5.77 -5.27
C SER A 165 -2.72 4.32 -5.26
N ASP A 166 -1.59 4.07 -5.91
CA ASP A 166 -1.03 2.74 -6.13
C ASP A 166 -0.38 2.13 -4.90
N HIS A 167 0.30 2.94 -4.09
CA HIS A 167 0.96 2.50 -2.85
C HIS A 167 0.01 2.46 -1.65
N GLY A 168 -1.16 3.13 -1.72
CA GLY A 168 -2.17 3.07 -0.66
C GLY A 168 -1.61 3.51 0.68
N ASP A 169 -1.77 2.68 1.72
CA ASP A 169 -1.28 2.95 3.08
C ASP A 169 0.26 3.13 3.19
N HIS A 170 1.03 2.81 2.15
CA HIS A 170 2.49 3.02 2.10
C HIS A 170 2.90 4.37 1.50
N ALA A 171 1.93 5.22 1.15
CA ALA A 171 2.19 6.56 0.63
C ALA A 171 1.20 7.62 1.13
N GLU A 172 1.70 8.83 1.34
CA GLU A 172 0.93 9.97 1.84
C GLU A 172 1.25 11.27 1.08
N ALA A 173 0.24 12.13 0.93
CA ALA A 173 0.41 13.42 0.27
C ALA A 173 0.90 14.49 1.24
N GLY A 174 2.10 15.04 1.01
CA GLY A 174 2.67 16.17 1.77
C GLY A 174 2.99 15.87 3.24
N HIS A 175 4.12 16.39 3.74
CA HIS A 175 4.45 16.36 5.17
C HIS A 175 5.00 17.69 5.69
#